data_AF-A0A101MSC0-F1
#
_entry.id   AF-A0A101MSC0-F1
#
_cell.length_a   1.000
_cell.length_b   1.000
_cell.length_c   1.000
_cell.angle_alpha   90.00
_cell.angle_beta   90.00
_cell.angle_gamma   90.00
#
_symmetry.space_group_name_H-M   'P 1'
#
loop_
_entity.id
_entity.type
_entity.pdbx_description
1 polymer ?
#
loop_
_entity_poly.entity_id
_entity_poly.type
_entity_poly.pdbx_seq_one_letter_code
_entity_poly.pdbx_strand_id
1 'polypeptide(L)'
;MSDPSAYSYPSPLEGYENLEPLSDERAEDGKSFKNPQNGVLSKAYSGFPDPLSKGREGGFDVHIYHFQNNPDQAAFAKALWERIRREC
;
A
#
# COMPACT_ATOMS: atom_id res chain seq x y z
N MET A 1 -7.54 -18.64 20.35
CA MET A 1 -6.90 -17.62 19.50
C MET A 1 -5.53 -18.17 19.16
N SER A 2 -5.23 -18.42 17.88
CA SER A 2 -3.89 -18.85 17.47
C SER A 2 -2.93 -17.68 17.59
N ASP A 3 -1.70 -17.93 18.03
CA ASP A 3 -0.65 -16.92 18.13
C ASP A 3 -0.26 -16.41 16.73
N PRO A 4 -0.45 -15.11 16.41
CA PRO A 4 -0.07 -14.56 15.11
C PRO A 4 1.43 -14.72 14.78
N SER A 5 2.28 -14.86 15.81
CA SER A 5 3.72 -15.07 15.63
C SER A 5 4.07 -16.49 15.18
N ALA A 6 3.13 -17.43 15.23
CA ALA A 6 3.32 -18.79 14.77
C ALA A 6 3.26 -18.94 13.24
N TYR A 7 2.86 -17.88 12.52
CA TYR A 7 2.77 -17.88 11.05
C TYR A 7 4.05 -17.33 10.43
N SER A 8 4.58 -18.07 9.46
CA SER A 8 5.61 -17.56 8.55
C SER A 8 4.94 -17.07 7.28
N TYR A 9 5.41 -15.93 6.78
CA TYR A 9 4.92 -15.28 5.57
C TYR A 9 6.12 -14.90 4.70
N PRO A 10 5.97 -14.95 3.37
CA PRO A 10 7.03 -14.50 2.48
C PRO A 10 7.29 -13.00 2.63
N SER A 11 8.43 -12.57 2.09
CA SER A 11 8.75 -11.14 2.01
C SER A 11 7.66 -10.41 1.23
N PRO A 12 7.18 -9.23 1.68
CA PRO A 12 6.26 -8.44 0.90
C PRO A 12 6.82 -8.08 -0.48
N LEU A 13 8.14 -7.93 -0.60
CA LEU A 13 8.84 -7.56 -1.83
C LEU A 13 9.28 -8.77 -2.66
N GLU A 14 8.78 -9.97 -2.37
CA GLU A 14 9.03 -11.13 -3.23
C GLU A 14 8.60 -10.83 -4.68
N GLY A 15 9.55 -10.91 -5.62
CA GLY A 15 9.37 -10.58 -7.03
C GLY A 15 9.63 -9.10 -7.41
N TYR A 16 9.96 -8.24 -6.45
CA TYR A 16 10.23 -6.81 -6.64
C TYR A 16 11.66 -6.39 -6.22
N GLU A 17 12.56 -7.34 -5.97
CA GLU A 17 13.83 -7.15 -5.25
C GLU A 17 14.85 -6.26 -5.98
N ASN A 18 14.75 -6.16 -7.31
CA ASN A 18 15.75 -5.47 -8.14
C ASN A 18 15.18 -4.28 -8.92
N LEU A 19 14.04 -3.77 -8.48
CA LEU A 19 13.43 -2.60 -9.12
C LEU A 19 14.05 -1.30 -8.62
N GLU A 20 13.96 -0.28 -9.46
CA GLU A 20 14.38 1.06 -9.07
C GLU A 20 13.60 1.57 -7.84
N PRO A 21 14.23 2.40 -7.00
CA PRO A 21 13.56 3.06 -5.89
C PRO A 21 12.33 3.84 -6.37
N LEU A 22 11.26 3.80 -5.58
CA LEU A 22 10.08 4.62 -5.86
C LEU A 22 10.38 6.11 -5.68
N SER A 23 9.75 6.94 -6.51
CA SER A 23 9.84 8.40 -6.41
C SER A 23 9.22 8.93 -5.11
N ASP A 24 9.77 10.03 -4.60
CA ASP A 24 9.23 10.81 -3.48
C ASP A 24 8.32 11.97 -3.95
N GLU A 25 8.01 12.06 -5.25
CA GLU A 25 7.10 13.07 -5.82
C GLU A 25 5.71 12.95 -5.18
N ARG A 26 5.16 14.09 -4.75
CA ARG A 26 3.81 14.19 -4.17
C ARG A 26 2.77 14.41 -5.26
N ALA A 27 1.59 13.84 -5.07
CA ALA A 27 0.43 14.13 -5.90
C ALA A 27 -0.07 15.57 -5.68
N GLU A 28 -0.96 16.04 -6.55
CA GLU A 28 -1.56 17.40 -6.46
C GLU A 28 -2.31 17.67 -5.15
N ASP A 29 -2.68 16.63 -4.40
CA ASP A 29 -3.29 16.75 -3.08
C ASP A 29 -2.28 17.14 -1.98
N GLY A 30 -0.98 17.07 -2.25
CA GLY A 30 0.11 17.30 -1.30
C GLY A 30 0.23 16.25 -0.19
N LYS A 31 -0.63 15.23 -0.16
CA LYS A 31 -0.69 14.20 0.88
C LYS A 31 -0.12 12.88 0.38
N SER A 32 -0.52 12.48 -0.82
CA SER A 32 -0.21 11.18 -1.40
C SER A 32 1.10 11.22 -2.17
N PHE A 33 1.78 10.08 -2.26
CA PHE A 33 2.88 9.92 -3.22
C PHE A 33 2.33 9.56 -4.59
N LYS A 34 3.02 10.00 -5.64
CA LYS A 34 2.72 9.55 -6.99
C LYS A 34 3.22 8.12 -7.17
N ASN A 35 2.32 7.23 -7.55
CA ASN A 35 2.63 5.83 -7.79
C ASN A 35 2.94 5.58 -9.28
N PRO A 36 3.83 4.64 -9.61
CA PRO A 36 4.05 4.20 -10.97
C PRO A 36 2.75 3.67 -11.58
N GLN A 37 2.46 4.04 -12.83
CA GLN A 37 1.26 3.57 -13.52
C GLN A 37 1.50 2.16 -14.10
N ASN A 38 0.70 1.19 -13.67
CA ASN A 38 0.73 -0.20 -14.17
C ASN A 38 -0.12 -0.43 -15.44
N GLY A 39 -0.84 0.61 -15.89
CA GLY A 39 -1.67 0.60 -17.11
C GLY A 39 -3.04 -0.09 -16.95
N VAL A 40 -3.33 -0.74 -15.82
CA VAL A 40 -4.61 -1.43 -15.57
C VAL A 40 -5.28 -0.84 -14.34
N LEU A 41 -6.27 0.02 -14.57
CA LEU A 41 -7.04 0.63 -13.49
C LEU A 41 -8.12 -0.34 -12.99
N SER A 42 -8.25 -0.44 -11.67
CA SER A 42 -9.39 -1.10 -11.04
C SER A 42 -10.70 -0.38 -11.38
N LYS A 43 -11.81 -1.11 -11.41
CA LYS A 43 -13.16 -0.51 -11.55
C LYS A 43 -13.45 0.52 -10.45
N ALA A 44 -12.82 0.40 -9.29
CA ALA A 44 -12.94 1.34 -8.19
C ALA A 44 -12.53 2.78 -8.57
N TYR A 45 -11.69 2.97 -9.59
CA TYR A 45 -11.35 4.31 -10.11
C TYR A 45 -12.53 5.01 -10.80
N SER A 46 -13.50 4.24 -11.30
CA SER A 46 -14.73 4.78 -11.92
C SER A 46 -15.86 5.01 -10.91
N GLY A 47 -15.73 4.48 -9.70
CA GLY A 47 -16.68 4.67 -8.61
C GLY A 47 -16.84 3.44 -7.72
N PHE A 48 -17.52 3.66 -6.59
CA PHE A 48 -17.85 2.63 -5.62
C PHE A 48 -19.32 2.22 -5.73
N PRO A 49 -19.69 1.02 -5.21
CA PRO A 49 -21.09 0.64 -5.07
C PRO A 49 -21.87 1.65 -4.22
N ASP A 50 -23.12 1.91 -4.58
CA ASP A 50 -24.00 2.73 -3.76
C ASP A 50 -24.18 2.07 -2.37
N PRO A 51 -24.24 2.84 -1.27
CA PRO A 51 -24.39 4.30 -1.16
C PRO A 51 -23.08 5.08 -0.98
N LEU A 52 -21.91 4.50 -1.29
CA LEU A 52 -20.62 5.16 -1.07
C LEU A 52 -20.43 6.35 -2.01
N SER A 53 -19.81 7.42 -1.49
CA SER A 53 -19.47 8.61 -2.28
C SER A 53 -18.54 8.24 -3.44
N LYS A 54 -18.85 8.76 -4.63
CA LYS A 54 -18.02 8.63 -5.85
C LYS A 54 -17.08 9.84 -6.02
N GLY A 55 -16.91 10.63 -4.96
CA GLY A 55 -16.07 11.82 -4.94
C GLY A 55 -14.57 11.51 -4.84
N ARG A 56 -13.76 12.57 -4.78
CA ARG A 56 -12.29 12.49 -4.75
C ARG A 56 -11.71 11.82 -3.49
N GLU A 57 -12.49 11.73 -2.42
CA GLU A 57 -12.06 11.27 -1.10
C GLU A 57 -11.76 9.76 -1.05
N GLY A 58 -12.07 9.02 -2.12
CA GLY A 58 -11.95 7.57 -2.15
C GLY A 58 -13.07 6.90 -1.34
N GLY A 59 -13.11 5.57 -1.41
CA GLY A 59 -14.13 4.78 -0.72
C GLY A 59 -13.65 4.22 0.63
N PHE A 60 -12.34 4.16 0.84
CA PHE A 60 -11.72 3.60 2.03
C PHE A 60 -10.26 4.05 2.18
N ASP A 61 -9.78 4.02 3.42
CA ASP A 61 -8.37 4.18 3.79
C ASP A 61 -7.85 2.89 4.43
N VAL A 62 -6.57 2.57 4.19
CA VAL A 62 -5.90 1.42 4.82
C VAL A 62 -4.77 1.93 5.70
N HIS A 63 -4.78 1.52 6.97
CA HIS A 63 -3.75 1.88 7.95
C HIS A 63 -2.95 0.64 8.36
N ILE A 64 -1.63 0.67 8.11
CA ILE A 64 -0.72 -0.40 8.52
C ILE A 64 -0.18 -0.10 9.91
N TYR A 65 -0.67 -0.82 10.92
CA TYR A 65 -0.20 -0.71 12.29
C TYR A 65 0.95 -1.68 12.55
N HIS A 66 2.02 -1.16 13.17
CA HIS A 66 3.18 -1.94 13.59
C HIS A 66 3.82 -1.30 14.82
N PHE A 67 4.58 -2.08 15.60
CA PHE A 67 5.38 -1.53 16.69
C PHE A 67 6.62 -0.84 16.10
N GLN A 68 6.65 0.48 16.14
CA GLN A 68 7.75 1.29 15.59
C GLN A 68 9.12 0.99 16.22
N ASN A 69 9.13 0.58 17.50
CA ASN A 69 10.35 0.21 18.22
C ASN A 69 10.82 -1.22 17.92
N ASN A 70 10.04 -2.01 17.17
CA ASN A 70 10.45 -3.32 16.71
C ASN A 70 11.00 -3.18 15.27
N PRO A 71 12.31 -3.41 15.05
CA PRO A 71 12.94 -3.18 13.75
C PRO A 71 12.38 -4.09 12.65
N ASP A 72 12.04 -5.34 12.98
CA ASP A 72 11.52 -6.31 12.00
C ASP A 72 10.13 -5.90 11.51
N GLN A 73 9.27 -5.45 12.43
CA GLN A 73 7.94 -4.98 12.06
C GLN A 73 7.99 -3.66 11.27
N ALA A 74 8.89 -2.75 11.62
CA ALA A 74 9.09 -1.51 10.87
C ALA A 74 9.60 -1.77 9.45
N ALA A 75 10.55 -2.69 9.29
CA ALA A 75 11.05 -3.11 7.99
C ALA A 75 9.95 -3.77 7.15
N PHE A 76 9.17 -4.68 7.75
CA PHE A 76 8.07 -5.35 7.07
C PHE A 76 6.96 -4.37 6.66
N ALA A 77 6.57 -3.44 7.53
CA ALA A 77 5.56 -2.43 7.21
C ALA A 77 6.01 -1.52 6.06
N LYS A 78 7.30 -1.15 6.03
CA LYS A 78 7.89 -0.38 4.93
C LYS A 78 7.90 -1.16 3.61
N ALA A 79 8.27 -2.44 3.65
CA ALA A 79 8.24 -3.33 2.49
C ALA A 79 6.82 -3.52 1.94
N LEU A 80 5.82 -3.68 2.81
CA LEU A 80 4.42 -3.78 2.43
C LEU A 80 3.90 -2.48 1.80
N TRP A 81 4.23 -1.33 2.40
CA TRP A 81 3.89 -0.02 1.84
C TRP A 81 4.48 0.19 0.45
N GLU A 82 5.73 -0.24 0.23
CA GLU A 82 6.37 -0.17 -1.09
C GLU A 82 5.66 -1.04 -2.12
N ARG A 83 5.31 -2.28 -1.77
CA ARG A 83 4.54 -3.16 -2.66
C ARG A 83 3.20 -2.55 -3.05
N ILE A 84 2.46 -2.02 -2.10
CA ILE A 84 1.16 -1.35 -2.37
C ILE A 84 1.37 -0.24 -3.41
N ARG A 85 2.41 0.59 -3.26
CA ARG A 85 2.69 1.64 -4.22
C ARG A 85 3.07 1.12 -5.61
N ARG A 86 3.73 -0.04 -5.72
CA ARG A 86 4.08 -0.66 -7.01
C ARG A 86 2.87 -1.28 -7.71
N GLU A 87 1.89 -1.74 -6.96
CA GLU A 87 0.69 -2.41 -7.48
C GLU A 87 -0.50 -1.46 -7.73
N CYS A 88 -0.49 -0.24 -7.17
CA CYS A 88 -1.57 0.76 -7.28
C CYS A 88 -1.52 1.64 -8.54
#